data_AF-A0A9N9V617-F1
#
_entry.id   AF-A0A9N9V617-F1
#
_cell.length_a   1.000
_cell.length_b   1.000
_cell.length_c   1.000
_cell.angle_alpha   90.00
_cell.angle_beta   90.00
_cell.angle_gamma   90.00
#
_symmetry.space_group_name_H-M   'P 1'
#
loop_
_entity.id
_entity.type
_entity.pdbx_description
1 polymer ?
#
loop_
_entity_poly.entity_id
_entity_poly.type
_entity_poly.pdbx_seq_one_letter_code
_entity_poly.pdbx_strand_id
1 'polypeptide(L)'
;MDIDNYQRLTEVFTFDNTPILAAGVASFVCGYLQYVYAIRLTLREGKGPMPFWMHSFYLAHDSTWSYLLANAAPRYDSHWFLWGTSFALAIWAALEIFCIHRDVTKNREHIFSPLFGPQPQLPEILCYVVMMQLSMYSVVAVLIVLMGEGSVMQWFCLTNVLIVVGPITGYLERGSRDGLSLGFALTNVAAIIFTFAPFSFWALSIPELFTQPAYYAAGVVMFLMSLYGVYIVASYPPKKRPKYGPKPIW
;
A
#
# COMPACT_ATOMS: atom_id res chain seq x y z
N MET A 1 21.43 -21.67 5.04
CA MET A 1 21.70 -20.82 6.21
C MET A 1 20.38 -20.12 6.46
N ASP A 2 19.60 -20.56 7.43
CA ASP A 2 18.32 -19.93 7.74
C ASP A 2 18.63 -18.60 8.41
N ILE A 3 18.34 -17.49 7.71
CA ILE A 3 18.55 -16.15 8.23
C ILE A 3 17.37 -15.82 9.14
N ASP A 4 17.63 -15.55 10.42
CA ASP A 4 16.63 -14.89 11.27
C ASP A 4 16.50 -13.43 10.82
N ASN A 5 15.48 -13.18 10.01
CA ASN A 5 15.22 -11.84 9.47
C ASN A 5 14.93 -10.81 10.57
N TYR A 6 14.31 -11.18 11.69
CA TYR A 6 14.04 -10.21 12.75
C TYR A 6 15.33 -9.83 13.47
N GLN A 7 16.18 -10.81 13.77
CA GLN A 7 17.51 -10.53 14.31
C GLN A 7 18.28 -9.61 13.36
N ARG A 8 18.31 -9.96 12.07
CA ARG A 8 18.98 -9.15 11.04
C ARG A 8 18.49 -7.72 11.02
N LEU A 9 17.18 -7.50 11.08
CA LEU A 9 16.58 -6.17 11.14
C LEU A 9 17.04 -5.41 12.38
N THR A 10 17.03 -6.03 13.56
CA THR A 10 17.48 -5.36 14.79
C THR A 10 18.97 -5.01 14.79
N GLU A 11 19.81 -5.79 14.10
CA GLU A 11 21.24 -5.50 13.97
C GLU A 11 21.52 -4.32 13.04
N VAL A 12 20.75 -4.17 11.95
CA VAL A 12 20.97 -3.10 10.96
C VAL A 12 20.27 -1.80 11.33
N PHE A 13 19.13 -1.85 12.01
CA PHE A 13 18.34 -0.66 12.40
C PHE A 13 18.85 0.01 13.67
N THR A 14 20.09 0.50 13.62
CA THR A 14 20.69 1.29 14.70
C THR A 14 20.62 2.78 14.39
N PHE A 15 20.65 3.63 15.43
CA PHE A 15 20.64 5.08 15.27
C PHE A 15 21.86 5.64 14.52
N ASP A 16 22.96 4.89 14.52
CA ASP A 16 24.20 5.27 13.83
C ASP A 16 24.20 4.89 12.34
N ASN A 17 23.31 4.00 11.90
CA ASN A 17 23.19 3.60 10.51
C ASN A 17 22.39 4.62 9.69
N THR A 18 23.01 5.78 9.45
CA THR A 18 22.37 6.90 8.73
C THR A 18 21.81 6.49 7.35
N PRO A 19 22.50 5.67 6.52
CA PRO A 19 21.96 5.25 5.23
C PRO A 19 20.62 4.51 5.31
N ILE A 20 20.49 3.53 6.21
CA ILE A 20 19.24 2.75 6.32
C ILE A 20 18.10 3.60 6.88
N LEU A 21 18.39 4.50 7.82
CA LEU A 21 17.42 5.41 8.40
C LEU A 21 16.91 6.42 7.36
N ALA A 22 17.81 6.99 6.56
CA ALA A 22 17.44 7.91 5.49
C ALA A 22 16.58 7.21 4.43
N ALA A 23 16.97 6.00 4.02
CA ALA A 23 16.19 5.19 3.08
C ALA A 23 14.81 4.82 3.66
N GLY A 24 14.76 4.39 4.93
CA GLY A 24 13.51 4.08 5.63
C GLY A 24 12.58 5.29 5.72
N VAL A 25 13.07 6.45 6.14
CA VAL A 25 12.29 7.69 6.19
C VAL A 25 11.72 8.03 4.80
N ALA A 26 12.54 7.95 3.74
CA ALA A 26 12.06 8.21 2.39
C ALA A 26 10.94 7.23 1.95
N SER A 27 11.10 5.93 2.23
CA SER A 27 10.10 4.92 1.93
C SER A 27 8.79 5.14 2.69
N PHE A 28 8.87 5.43 4.00
CA PHE A 28 7.69 5.71 4.82
C PHE A 28 6.99 7.00 4.39
N VAL A 29 7.74 8.06 4.06
CA VAL A 29 7.17 9.32 3.53
C VAL A 29 6.42 9.07 2.23
N CYS A 30 6.96 8.27 1.31
CA CYS A 30 6.24 7.90 0.08
C CYS A 30 4.93 7.16 0.41
N GLY A 31 4.97 6.19 1.34
CA GLY A 31 3.78 5.47 1.81
C GLY A 31 2.71 6.38 2.39
N TYR A 32 3.09 7.31 3.28
CA TYR A 32 2.15 8.27 3.84
C TYR A 32 1.59 9.24 2.80
N LEU A 33 2.40 9.69 1.84
CA LEU A 33 1.93 10.56 0.75
C LEU A 33 0.86 9.86 -0.10
N GLN A 34 1.01 8.57 -0.39
CA GLN A 34 -0.01 7.77 -1.10
C GLN A 34 -1.35 7.81 -0.37
N TYR A 35 -1.35 7.61 0.96
CA TYR A 35 -2.55 7.67 1.78
C TYR A 35 -3.12 9.09 1.90
N VAL A 36 -2.27 10.11 2.02
CA VAL A 36 -2.70 11.51 2.01
C VAL A 36 -3.48 11.81 0.73
N TYR A 37 -2.97 11.40 -0.43
CA TYR A 37 -3.70 11.56 -1.68
C TYR A 37 -5.00 10.74 -1.69
N ALA A 38 -4.96 9.46 -1.30
CA ALA A 38 -6.15 8.61 -1.28
C ALA A 38 -7.28 9.19 -0.42
N ILE A 39 -6.98 9.60 0.81
CA ILE A 39 -7.94 10.20 1.73
C ILE A 39 -8.44 11.54 1.19
N ARG A 40 -7.55 12.41 0.71
CA ARG A 40 -7.95 13.73 0.21
C ARG A 40 -8.81 13.63 -1.04
N LEU A 41 -8.53 12.70 -1.94
CA LEU A 41 -9.36 12.42 -3.13
C LEU A 41 -10.73 11.89 -2.70
N THR A 42 -10.78 10.90 -1.80
CA THR A 42 -12.04 10.34 -1.28
C THR A 42 -12.90 11.38 -0.55
N LEU A 43 -12.28 12.30 0.20
CA LEU A 43 -13.01 13.36 0.92
C LEU A 43 -13.46 14.50 0.02
N ARG A 44 -12.63 14.93 -0.94
CA ARG A 44 -12.94 16.09 -1.79
C ARG A 44 -13.74 15.75 -3.04
N GLU A 45 -13.48 14.59 -3.62
CA GLU A 45 -14.00 14.19 -4.93
C GLU A 45 -14.94 12.98 -4.85
N GLY A 46 -15.10 12.38 -3.66
CA GLY A 46 -15.98 11.23 -3.45
C GLY A 46 -15.51 9.97 -4.19
N LYS A 47 -14.25 9.93 -4.63
CA LYS A 47 -13.65 8.79 -5.31
C LYS A 47 -12.18 8.67 -4.89
N GLY A 48 -11.76 7.47 -4.52
CA GLY A 48 -10.38 7.15 -4.20
C GLY A 48 -9.60 6.64 -5.43
N PRO A 49 -8.27 6.68 -5.41
CA PRO A 49 -7.43 6.16 -6.48
C PRO A 49 -7.24 4.64 -6.39
N MET A 50 -7.49 4.03 -5.23
CA MET A 50 -7.30 2.59 -4.99
C MET A 50 -8.63 1.84 -5.11
N PRO A 51 -8.64 0.63 -5.69
CA PRO A 51 -9.80 -0.26 -5.69
C PRO A 51 -10.08 -0.82 -4.29
N PHE A 52 -11.35 -1.17 -4.03
CA PHE A 52 -11.81 -1.67 -2.74
C PHE A 52 -11.01 -2.88 -2.23
N TRP A 53 -10.70 -3.84 -3.11
CA TRP A 53 -9.97 -5.05 -2.72
C TRP A 53 -8.59 -4.75 -2.12
N MET A 54 -7.93 -3.68 -2.56
CA MET A 54 -6.63 -3.28 -2.01
C MET A 54 -6.77 -2.82 -0.57
N HIS A 55 -7.80 -2.03 -0.26
CA HIS A 55 -8.05 -1.62 1.12
C HIS A 55 -8.32 -2.82 2.04
N SER A 56 -9.07 -3.82 1.55
CA SER A 56 -9.27 -5.08 2.30
C SER A 56 -7.97 -5.87 2.48
N PHE A 57 -7.12 -5.93 1.45
CA PHE A 57 -5.83 -6.61 1.50
C PHE A 57 -4.85 -5.92 2.46
N TYR A 58 -4.71 -4.59 2.35
CA TYR A 58 -3.85 -3.80 3.22
C TYR A 58 -4.35 -3.81 4.66
N LEU A 59 -5.65 -3.77 4.92
CA LEU A 59 -6.16 -3.96 6.28
C LEU A 59 -5.75 -5.32 6.85
N ALA A 60 -5.90 -6.42 6.09
CA ALA A 60 -5.49 -7.75 6.51
C ALA A 60 -3.98 -7.83 6.76
N HIS A 61 -3.19 -7.27 5.85
CA HIS A 61 -1.74 -7.20 5.93
C HIS A 61 -1.25 -6.39 7.15
N ASP A 62 -1.65 -5.12 7.23
CA ASP A 62 -1.12 -4.17 8.20
C ASP A 62 -1.49 -4.55 9.63
N SER A 63 -2.72 -4.99 9.85
CA SER A 63 -3.15 -5.47 11.18
C SER A 63 -2.43 -6.76 11.60
N THR A 64 -2.24 -7.70 10.67
CA THR A 64 -1.52 -8.96 10.96
C THR A 64 -0.06 -8.67 11.29
N TRP A 65 0.64 -7.87 10.47
CA TRP A 65 2.04 -7.55 10.72
C TRP A 65 2.24 -6.63 11.92
N SER A 66 1.28 -5.74 12.21
CA SER A 66 1.28 -4.98 13.47
C SER A 66 1.31 -5.92 14.67
N TYR A 67 0.45 -6.94 14.69
CA TYR A 67 0.40 -7.95 15.75
C TYR A 67 1.68 -8.80 15.82
N LEU A 68 2.14 -9.33 14.68
CA LEU A 68 3.33 -10.20 14.64
C LEU A 68 4.60 -9.48 15.10
N LEU A 69 4.79 -8.22 14.69
CA LEU A 69 5.93 -7.41 15.11
C LEU A 69 5.87 -7.08 16.60
N ALA A 70 4.68 -6.76 17.15
CA ALA A 70 4.51 -6.54 18.58
C ALA A 70 4.85 -7.80 19.39
N ASN A 71 4.44 -8.98 18.91
CA ASN A 71 4.78 -10.26 19.53
C ASN A 71 6.26 -10.65 19.37
N ALA A 72 6.90 -10.23 18.28
CA ALA A 72 8.32 -10.46 18.07
C ALA A 72 9.18 -9.56 18.96
N ALA A 73 8.80 -8.30 19.17
CA ALA A 73 9.63 -7.30 19.85
C ALA A 73 10.22 -7.75 21.20
N PRO A 74 9.48 -8.40 22.13
CA PRO A 74 10.05 -8.87 23.40
C PRO A 74 11.17 -9.90 23.26
N ARG A 75 11.23 -10.64 22.14
CA ARG A 75 12.28 -11.63 21.86
C ARG A 75 13.60 -10.99 21.38
N TYR A 76 13.54 -9.72 20.95
CA TYR A 76 14.68 -8.97 20.43
C TYR A 76 14.84 -7.67 21.23
N ASP A 77 14.90 -7.79 22.56
CA ASP A 77 15.16 -6.68 23.49
C ASP A 77 14.20 -5.48 23.37
N SER A 78 12.97 -5.71 22.92
CA SER A 78 11.98 -4.66 22.62
C SER A 78 12.53 -3.60 21.67
N HIS A 79 13.31 -4.03 20.66
CA HIS A 79 13.97 -3.15 19.72
C HIS A 79 13.00 -2.14 19.09
N TRP A 80 13.41 -0.86 19.07
CA TRP A 80 12.57 0.27 18.67
C TRP A 80 11.98 0.13 17.26
N PHE A 81 12.73 -0.49 16.33
CA PHE A 81 12.27 -0.69 14.96
C PHE A 81 11.03 -1.60 14.90
N LEU A 82 10.99 -2.67 15.70
CA LEU A 82 9.88 -3.61 15.71
C LEU A 82 8.63 -2.96 16.31
N TRP A 83 8.77 -2.28 17.45
CA TRP A 83 7.68 -1.53 18.09
C TRP A 83 7.20 -0.36 17.22
N GLY A 84 8.13 0.44 16.68
CA GLY A 84 7.82 1.58 15.84
C GLY A 84 7.09 1.17 14.56
N THR A 85 7.54 0.10 13.91
CA THR A 85 6.88 -0.44 12.71
C THR A 85 5.53 -1.04 13.07
N SER A 86 5.42 -1.78 14.17
CA SER A 86 4.13 -2.30 14.65
C SER A 86 3.10 -1.20 14.88
N PHE A 87 3.49 -0.11 15.55
CA PHE A 87 2.62 1.04 15.78
C PHE A 87 2.26 1.76 14.49
N ALA A 88 3.21 1.95 13.59
CA ALA A 88 2.96 2.59 12.30
C ALA A 88 1.95 1.79 11.47
N LEU A 89 2.09 0.45 11.42
CA LEU A 89 1.13 -0.43 10.75
C LEU A 89 -0.26 -0.40 11.38
N ALA A 90 -0.36 -0.25 12.71
CA ALA A 90 -1.67 -0.06 13.36
C ALA A 90 -2.36 1.22 12.88
N ILE A 91 -1.59 2.30 12.66
CA ILE A 91 -2.12 3.54 12.07
C ILE A 91 -2.58 3.28 10.62
N TRP A 92 -1.79 2.59 9.81
CA TRP A 92 -2.18 2.24 8.44
C TRP A 92 -3.47 1.40 8.40
N ALA A 93 -3.58 0.39 9.26
CA ALA A 93 -4.81 -0.40 9.40
C ALA A 93 -6.02 0.47 9.76
N ALA A 94 -5.87 1.47 10.64
CA ALA A 94 -6.93 2.41 10.96
C ALA A 94 -7.34 3.29 9.76
N LEU A 95 -6.37 3.71 8.94
CA LEU A 95 -6.66 4.43 7.68
C LEU A 95 -7.42 3.54 6.70
N GLU A 96 -7.14 2.23 6.65
CA GLU A 96 -7.88 1.31 5.79
C GLU A 96 -9.30 1.03 6.24
N ILE A 97 -9.52 0.94 7.56
CA ILE A 97 -10.89 0.91 8.10
C ILE A 97 -11.64 2.17 7.66
N PHE A 98 -11.00 3.34 7.70
CA PHE A 98 -11.61 4.59 7.23
C PHE A 98 -11.94 4.53 5.72
N CYS A 99 -11.02 4.07 4.87
CA CYS A 99 -11.24 3.93 3.43
C CYS A 99 -12.40 2.96 3.13
N ILE A 100 -12.40 1.77 3.73
CA ILE A 100 -13.47 0.77 3.59
C ILE A 100 -14.82 1.34 4.03
N HIS A 101 -14.86 2.03 5.18
CA HIS A 101 -16.08 2.67 5.66
C HIS A 101 -16.62 3.69 4.65
N ARG A 102 -15.76 4.51 4.07
CA ARG A 102 -16.14 5.50 3.04
C ARG A 102 -16.63 4.83 1.76
N ASP A 103 -16.00 3.74 1.36
CA ASP A 103 -16.38 2.97 0.19
C ASP A 103 -17.77 2.34 0.32
N VAL A 104 -18.08 1.78 1.50
CA VAL A 104 -19.40 1.20 1.79
C VAL A 104 -20.49 2.27 2.00
N THR A 105 -20.17 3.41 2.59
CA THR A 105 -21.20 4.41 2.95
C THR A 105 -21.43 5.48 1.91
N LYS A 106 -20.42 5.84 1.10
CA LYS A 106 -20.50 6.96 0.15
C LYS A 106 -20.21 6.56 -1.28
N ASN A 107 -19.32 5.61 -1.51
CA ASN A 107 -18.90 5.23 -2.86
C ASN A 107 -19.53 3.91 -3.32
N ARG A 108 -20.53 3.40 -2.59
CA ARG A 108 -21.07 2.05 -2.77
C ARG A 108 -21.58 1.78 -4.18
N GLU A 109 -22.24 2.77 -4.77
CA GLU A 109 -22.80 2.64 -6.12
C GLU A 109 -21.65 2.56 -7.13
N HIS A 110 -20.65 3.43 -7.00
CA HIS A 110 -19.49 3.41 -7.89
C HIS A 110 -18.70 2.10 -7.80
N ILE A 111 -18.52 1.55 -6.60
CA ILE A 111 -17.67 0.37 -6.37
C ILE A 111 -18.42 -0.94 -6.63
N PHE A 112 -19.65 -1.06 -6.16
CA PHE A 112 -20.37 -2.33 -6.12
C PHE A 112 -21.41 -2.49 -7.23
N SER A 113 -21.73 -1.42 -7.99
CA SER A 113 -22.68 -1.58 -9.11
C SER A 113 -22.22 -2.53 -10.20
N PRO A 114 -20.91 -2.63 -10.54
CA PRO A 114 -20.44 -3.66 -11.47
C PRO A 114 -20.66 -5.10 -10.99
N LEU A 115 -20.83 -5.32 -9.67
CA LEU A 115 -20.98 -6.64 -9.06
C LEU A 115 -22.44 -7.01 -8.79
N PHE A 116 -23.25 -6.06 -8.33
CA PHE A 116 -24.63 -6.32 -7.88
C PHE A 116 -25.69 -5.49 -8.65
N GLY A 117 -25.30 -4.80 -9.71
CA GLY A 117 -26.20 -3.94 -10.50
C GLY A 117 -26.35 -2.52 -9.94
N PRO A 118 -27.11 -1.64 -10.61
CA PRO A 118 -27.06 -0.18 -10.44
C PRO A 118 -27.47 0.36 -9.06
N GLN A 119 -28.11 -0.45 -8.22
CA GLN A 119 -28.53 -0.08 -6.86
C GLN A 119 -28.21 -1.22 -5.88
N PRO A 120 -26.93 -1.43 -5.55
CA PRO A 120 -26.51 -2.55 -4.72
C PRO A 120 -27.11 -2.43 -3.31
N GLN A 121 -27.73 -3.50 -2.81
CA GLN A 121 -28.35 -3.46 -1.48
C GLN A 121 -27.27 -3.53 -0.39
N LEU A 122 -27.50 -2.82 0.71
CA LEU A 122 -26.53 -2.78 1.83
C LEU A 122 -26.22 -4.18 2.40
N PRO A 123 -27.18 -5.09 2.60
CA PRO A 123 -26.87 -6.44 3.11
C PRO A 123 -25.94 -7.24 2.17
N GLU A 124 -26.13 -7.13 0.85
CA GLU A 124 -25.29 -7.80 -0.15
C GLU A 124 -23.86 -7.25 -0.11
N ILE A 125 -23.73 -5.92 -0.05
CA ILE A 125 -22.44 -5.26 0.11
C ILE A 125 -21.75 -5.70 1.40
N LEU A 126 -22.45 -5.70 2.53
CA LEU A 126 -21.86 -6.08 3.82
C LEU A 126 -21.42 -7.54 3.81
N CYS A 127 -22.21 -8.44 3.24
CA CYS A 127 -21.83 -9.84 3.06
C CYS A 127 -20.55 -9.95 2.22
N TYR A 128 -20.50 -9.27 1.07
CA TYR A 128 -19.31 -9.24 0.21
C TYR A 128 -18.09 -8.69 0.94
N VAL A 129 -18.22 -7.55 1.63
CA VAL A 129 -17.13 -6.92 2.39
C VAL A 129 -16.57 -7.87 3.44
N VAL A 130 -17.43 -8.55 4.21
CA VAL A 130 -16.99 -9.52 5.23
C VAL A 130 -16.29 -10.72 4.59
N MET A 131 -16.89 -11.32 3.56
CA MET A 131 -16.29 -12.46 2.85
C MET A 131 -14.97 -12.10 2.19
N MET A 132 -14.88 -10.91 1.60
CA MET A 132 -13.66 -10.39 1.00
C MET A 132 -12.59 -10.17 2.06
N GLN A 133 -12.94 -9.61 3.22
CA GLN A 133 -12.00 -9.39 4.31
C GLN A 133 -11.46 -10.72 4.86
N LEU A 134 -12.33 -11.71 5.11
CA LEU A 134 -11.92 -13.05 5.54
C LEU A 134 -11.02 -13.73 4.50
N SER A 135 -11.32 -13.54 3.22
CA SER A 135 -10.49 -14.07 2.12
C SER A 135 -9.11 -13.42 2.12
N MET A 136 -9.02 -12.10 2.34
CA MET A 136 -7.73 -11.40 2.42
C MET A 136 -6.90 -11.82 3.62
N TYR A 137 -7.50 -11.99 4.80
CA TYR A 137 -6.81 -12.57 5.95
C TYR A 137 -6.34 -14.01 5.69
N SER A 138 -7.13 -14.80 4.96
CA SER A 138 -6.74 -16.16 4.58
C SER A 138 -5.53 -16.15 3.64
N VAL A 139 -5.52 -15.25 2.65
CA VAL A 139 -4.36 -15.06 1.75
C VAL A 139 -3.12 -14.65 2.55
N VAL A 140 -3.26 -13.69 3.46
CA VAL A 140 -2.15 -13.23 4.32
C VAL A 140 -1.62 -14.35 5.20
N ALA A 141 -2.50 -15.09 5.88
CA ALA A 141 -2.12 -16.21 6.73
C ALA A 141 -1.41 -17.32 5.94
N VAL A 142 -1.95 -17.73 4.79
CA VAL A 142 -1.32 -18.77 3.95
C VAL A 142 0.06 -18.34 3.48
N LEU A 143 0.21 -17.09 3.00
CA LEU A 143 1.50 -16.60 2.55
C LEU A 143 2.51 -16.44 3.69
N ILE A 144 2.08 -16.09 4.91
CA ILE A 144 2.96 -16.10 6.10
C ILE A 144 3.41 -17.51 6.43
N VAL A 145 2.53 -18.51 6.36
CA VAL A 145 2.92 -19.92 6.56
C VAL A 145 3.96 -20.37 5.53
N LEU A 146 3.84 -19.92 4.28
CA LEU A 146 4.76 -20.30 3.20
C LEU A 146 6.09 -19.53 3.23
N MET A 147 6.08 -18.26 3.64
CA MET A 147 7.24 -17.37 3.61
C MET A 147 7.96 -17.24 4.95
N GLY A 148 7.31 -17.65 6.05
CA GLY A 148 7.78 -17.53 7.42
C GLY A 148 7.39 -16.21 8.08
N GLU A 149 7.27 -16.22 9.40
CA GLU A 149 6.89 -15.05 10.22
C GLU A 149 7.92 -13.91 10.17
N GLY A 150 9.17 -14.16 9.77
CA GLY A 150 10.19 -13.13 9.61
C GLY A 150 10.15 -12.39 8.26
N SER A 151 9.16 -12.65 7.40
CA SER A 151 9.13 -12.15 6.02
C SER A 151 8.59 -10.72 5.83
N VAL A 152 8.55 -9.90 6.90
CA VAL A 152 7.94 -8.55 6.89
C VAL A 152 8.43 -7.66 5.76
N MET A 153 9.73 -7.70 5.46
CA MET A 153 10.31 -6.87 4.40
C MET A 153 9.81 -7.30 3.02
N GLN A 154 9.69 -8.60 2.77
CA GLN A 154 9.15 -9.14 1.53
C GLN A 154 7.70 -8.70 1.35
N TRP A 155 6.93 -8.67 2.43
CA TRP A 155 5.56 -8.16 2.45
C TRP A 155 5.47 -6.66 2.16
N PHE A 156 6.32 -5.84 2.77
CA PHE A 156 6.37 -4.41 2.45
C PHE A 156 6.79 -4.15 1.00
N CYS A 157 7.66 -5.00 0.43
CA CYS A 157 7.99 -4.93 -0.99
C CYS A 157 6.75 -5.28 -1.85
N LEU A 158 6.00 -6.31 -1.46
CA LEU A 158 4.79 -6.74 -2.16
C LEU A 158 3.71 -5.64 -2.13
N THR A 159 3.47 -4.99 -1.00
CA THR A 159 2.48 -3.91 -0.92
C THR A 159 2.86 -2.74 -1.84
N ASN A 160 4.15 -2.41 -1.97
CA ASN A 160 4.64 -1.40 -2.92
C ASN A 160 4.51 -1.83 -4.39
N VAL A 161 4.58 -3.12 -4.70
CA VAL A 161 4.24 -3.63 -6.03
C VAL A 161 2.74 -3.46 -6.30
N LEU A 162 1.90 -3.83 -5.34
CA LEU A 162 0.44 -3.78 -5.49
C LEU A 162 -0.08 -2.35 -5.61
N ILE A 163 0.53 -1.36 -4.95
CA ILE A 163 0.08 0.03 -5.04
C ILE A 163 0.36 0.67 -6.40
N VAL A 164 1.25 0.08 -7.20
CA VAL A 164 1.44 0.46 -8.59
C VAL A 164 0.43 -0.23 -9.49
N VAL A 165 0.30 -1.55 -9.37
CA VAL A 165 -0.50 -2.35 -10.30
C VAL A 165 -2.00 -2.17 -10.06
N GLY A 166 -2.44 -2.23 -8.81
CA GLY A 166 -3.86 -2.26 -8.46
C GLY A 166 -4.62 -1.00 -8.85
N PRO A 167 -4.09 0.23 -8.67
CA PRO A 167 -4.79 1.43 -9.11
C PRO A 167 -4.92 1.52 -10.64
N ILE A 168 -3.93 1.05 -11.41
CA ILE A 168 -3.91 1.20 -12.88
C ILE A 168 -5.12 0.55 -13.54
N THR A 169 -5.58 -0.62 -13.06
CA THR A 169 -6.79 -1.24 -13.61
C THR A 169 -8.00 -0.34 -13.43
N GLY A 170 -8.17 0.24 -12.23
CA GLY A 170 -9.21 1.22 -11.95
C GLY A 170 -9.06 2.51 -12.76
N TYR A 171 -7.85 2.91 -13.16
CA TYR A 171 -7.64 4.07 -14.02
C TYR A 171 -8.19 3.81 -15.42
N LEU A 172 -7.84 2.65 -15.97
CA LEU A 172 -8.26 2.21 -17.30
C LEU A 172 -9.78 2.04 -17.40
N GLU A 173 -10.40 1.44 -16.38
CA GLU A 173 -11.86 1.27 -16.31
C GLU A 173 -12.60 2.61 -16.27
N ARG A 174 -12.05 3.60 -15.56
CA ARG A 174 -12.70 4.92 -15.42
C ARG A 174 -12.59 5.79 -16.67
N GLY A 175 -11.52 5.63 -17.45
CA GLY A 175 -11.27 6.48 -18.63
C GLY A 175 -11.24 7.99 -18.34
N SER A 176 -10.99 8.39 -17.08
CA SER A 176 -11.12 9.77 -16.62
C SER A 176 -10.20 10.05 -15.43
N ARG A 177 -9.87 11.33 -15.20
CA ARG A 177 -9.06 11.74 -14.03
C ARG A 177 -9.84 11.76 -12.72
N ASP A 178 -11.15 11.52 -12.71
CA ASP A 178 -11.97 11.65 -11.50
C ASP A 178 -11.54 10.67 -10.40
N GLY A 179 -11.20 11.20 -9.22
CA GLY A 179 -10.64 10.41 -8.12
C GLY A 179 -9.20 9.94 -8.33
N LEU A 180 -8.50 10.45 -9.35
CA LEU A 180 -7.09 10.17 -9.64
C LEU A 180 -6.25 11.44 -9.45
N SER A 181 -4.95 11.32 -9.16
CA SER A 181 -4.04 12.48 -9.08
C SER A 181 -2.72 12.11 -9.74
N LEU A 182 -2.19 13.05 -10.53
CA LEU A 182 -0.83 13.00 -11.05
C LEU A 182 0.18 13.01 -9.90
N GLY A 183 -0.10 13.75 -8.83
CA GLY A 183 0.67 13.69 -7.58
C GLY A 183 0.70 12.29 -6.98
N PHE A 184 -0.43 11.59 -6.92
CA PHE A 184 -0.47 10.17 -6.48
C PHE A 184 0.35 9.27 -7.41
N ALA A 185 0.18 9.40 -8.73
CA ALA A 185 0.92 8.61 -9.70
C ALA A 185 2.44 8.85 -9.64
N LEU A 186 2.87 10.10 -9.45
CA LEU A 186 4.29 10.44 -9.26
C LEU A 186 4.83 9.91 -7.92
N THR A 187 4.01 9.90 -6.87
CA THR A 187 4.38 9.29 -5.60
C THR A 187 4.61 7.78 -5.76
N ASN A 188 3.82 7.11 -6.59
CA ASN A 188 4.05 5.70 -6.93
C ASN A 188 5.39 5.47 -7.66
N VAL A 189 5.78 6.37 -8.58
CA VAL A 189 7.10 6.31 -9.22
C VAL A 189 8.22 6.42 -8.17
N ALA A 190 8.12 7.40 -7.27
CA ALA A 190 9.07 7.58 -6.18
C ALA A 190 9.13 6.35 -5.26
N ALA A 191 7.98 5.79 -4.89
CA ALA A 191 7.89 4.58 -4.07
C ALA A 191 8.63 3.40 -4.71
N ILE A 192 8.50 3.19 -6.03
CA ILE A 192 9.23 2.13 -6.73
C ILE A 192 10.73 2.37 -6.74
N ILE A 193 11.18 3.61 -6.97
CA ILE A 193 12.61 3.94 -6.89
C ILE A 193 13.15 3.62 -5.48
N PHE A 194 12.48 4.09 -4.43
CA PHE A 194 12.88 3.83 -3.05
C PHE A 194 12.62 2.40 -2.57
N THR A 195 11.96 1.58 -3.40
CA THR A 195 11.84 0.13 -3.16
C THR A 195 12.99 -0.60 -3.82
N PHE A 196 13.20 -0.44 -5.13
CA PHE A 196 14.08 -1.33 -5.89
C PHE A 196 15.47 -0.77 -6.20
N ALA A 197 15.77 0.51 -5.90
CA ALA A 197 17.12 1.03 -6.11
C ALA A 197 18.15 0.34 -5.19
N PRO A 198 19.44 0.29 -5.55
CA PRO A 198 20.47 -0.30 -4.69
C PRO A 198 20.63 0.38 -3.32
N PHE A 199 20.21 1.65 -3.22
CA PHE A 199 20.19 2.41 -1.96
C PHE A 199 18.87 2.27 -1.19
N SER A 200 17.98 1.36 -1.60
CA SER A 200 16.66 1.23 -1.00
C SER A 200 16.71 0.69 0.42
N PHE A 201 15.64 0.98 1.16
CA PHE A 201 15.40 0.47 2.50
C PHE A 201 15.53 -1.07 2.57
N TRP A 202 15.08 -1.78 1.52
CA TRP A 202 15.13 -3.23 1.42
C TRP A 202 16.55 -3.74 1.16
N ALA A 203 17.22 -3.24 0.12
CA ALA A 203 18.57 -3.64 -0.26
C ALA A 203 19.58 -3.40 0.87
N LEU A 204 19.38 -2.32 1.64
CA LEU A 204 20.21 -2.00 2.80
C LEU A 204 19.87 -2.84 4.04
N SER A 205 18.62 -3.30 4.20
CA SER A 205 18.22 -4.11 5.36
C SER A 205 18.62 -5.58 5.26
N ILE A 206 18.36 -6.23 4.12
CA ILE A 206 18.54 -7.67 3.91
C ILE A 206 19.07 -7.87 2.48
N PRO A 207 20.34 -7.51 2.22
CA PRO A 207 20.91 -7.56 0.88
C PRO A 207 20.86 -8.97 0.27
N GLU A 208 20.97 -10.01 1.11
CA GLU A 208 20.92 -11.41 0.70
C GLU A 208 19.64 -11.74 -0.09
N LEU A 209 18.54 -11.04 0.20
CA LEU A 209 17.27 -11.18 -0.51
C LEU A 209 17.07 -10.09 -1.58
N PHE A 210 17.46 -8.85 -1.28
CA PHE A 210 17.06 -7.67 -2.05
C PHE A 210 18.18 -7.07 -2.92
N THR A 211 19.30 -7.76 -3.11
CA THR A 211 20.31 -7.41 -4.14
C THR A 211 20.43 -8.45 -5.23
N GLN A 212 19.48 -9.39 -5.32
CA GLN A 212 19.45 -10.42 -6.35
C GLN A 212 19.10 -9.84 -7.73
N PRO A 213 19.62 -10.37 -8.85
CA PRO A 213 19.28 -9.86 -10.19
C PRO A 213 17.78 -9.85 -10.47
N ALA A 214 17.04 -10.85 -9.98
CA ALA A 214 15.59 -10.94 -10.13
C ALA A 214 14.85 -9.78 -9.43
N TYR A 215 15.37 -9.30 -8.29
CA TYR A 215 14.80 -8.18 -7.56
C TYR A 215 14.87 -6.89 -8.39
N TYR A 216 16.06 -6.57 -8.93
CA TYR A 216 16.23 -5.40 -9.79
C TYR A 216 15.47 -5.51 -11.11
N ALA A 217 15.40 -6.71 -11.70
CA ALA A 217 14.60 -6.95 -12.89
C ALA A 217 13.11 -6.66 -12.64
N ALA A 218 12.56 -7.15 -11.53
CA ALA A 218 11.20 -6.80 -11.11
C ALA A 218 11.04 -5.29 -10.91
N GLY A 219 12.04 -4.63 -10.32
CA GLY A 219 12.08 -3.18 -10.16
C GLY A 219 11.99 -2.41 -11.48
N VAL A 220 12.70 -2.84 -12.51
CA VAL A 220 12.61 -2.22 -13.86
C VAL A 220 11.20 -2.35 -14.41
N VAL A 221 10.59 -3.53 -14.32
CA VAL A 221 9.21 -3.74 -14.79
C VAL A 221 8.24 -2.85 -14.03
N MET A 222 8.35 -2.79 -12.69
CA MET A 222 7.49 -1.94 -11.86
C MET A 222 7.71 -0.46 -12.11
N PHE A 223 8.94 -0.04 -12.41
CA PHE A 223 9.24 1.34 -12.75
C PHE A 223 8.56 1.74 -14.05
N LEU A 224 8.68 0.92 -15.09
CA LEU A 224 7.98 1.14 -16.37
C LEU A 224 6.45 1.16 -16.19
N MET A 225 5.90 0.25 -15.37
CA MET A 225 4.47 0.24 -15.05
C MET A 225 4.03 1.50 -14.29
N SER A 226 4.84 2.01 -13.37
CA SER A 226 4.53 3.26 -12.65
C SER A 226 4.54 4.47 -13.59
N LEU A 227 5.49 4.53 -14.53
CA LEU A 227 5.52 5.56 -15.58
C LEU A 227 4.31 5.46 -16.51
N TYR A 228 3.90 4.25 -16.85
CA TYR A 228 2.66 4.02 -17.61
C TYR A 228 1.43 4.53 -16.85
N GLY A 229 1.36 4.31 -15.54
CA GLY A 229 0.32 4.89 -14.68
C GLY A 229 0.30 6.42 -14.74
N VAL A 230 1.47 7.08 -14.68
CA VAL A 230 1.59 8.54 -14.85
C VAL A 230 1.10 8.97 -16.23
N TYR A 231 1.52 8.27 -17.29
CA TYR A 231 1.10 8.55 -18.66
C TYR A 231 -0.41 8.46 -18.83
N ILE A 232 -1.05 7.40 -18.32
CA ILE A 232 -2.52 7.24 -18.37
C ILE A 232 -3.20 8.46 -17.73
N VAL A 233 -2.84 8.78 -16.49
CA VAL A 233 -3.46 9.89 -15.76
C VAL A 233 -3.22 11.21 -16.49
N ALA A 234 -2.01 11.44 -17.01
CA ALA A 234 -1.66 12.62 -17.81
C ALA A 234 -2.39 12.70 -19.16
N SER A 235 -2.78 11.57 -19.74
CA SER A 235 -3.49 11.52 -21.03
C SER A 235 -4.98 11.86 -20.91
N TYR A 236 -5.59 11.59 -19.75
CA TYR A 236 -7.03 11.83 -19.56
C TYR A 236 -7.38 13.31 -19.52
N PRO A 237 -8.64 13.68 -19.86
CA PRO A 237 -9.09 15.07 -19.80
C PRO A 237 -8.91 15.68 -18.40
N PRO A 238 -8.56 16.98 -18.32
CA PRO A 238 -8.54 17.71 -17.07
C PRO A 238 -9.85 17.57 -16.27
N LYS A 239 -9.75 17.38 -14.95
CA LYS A 239 -10.91 17.36 -14.04
C LYS A 239 -11.73 18.64 -14.20
N LYS A 240 -13.05 18.48 -14.29
CA LYS A 240 -13.97 19.63 -14.33
C LYS A 240 -13.93 20.35 -12.99
N ARG A 241 -13.72 21.67 -13.03
CA ARG A 241 -13.80 22.49 -11.81
C ARG A 241 -15.27 22.60 -11.38
N PRO A 242 -15.62 22.21 -10.14
CA PRO A 242 -16.99 22.35 -9.68
C PRO A 242 -17.37 23.84 -9.58
N LYS A 243 -18.63 24.16 -9.87
CA LYS A 243 -19.18 25.54 -9.80
C LYS A 243 -19.17 26.08 -8.36
N TYR A 244 -19.35 25.19 -7.39
CA TYR A 244 -19.29 25.46 -5.95
C TYR A 244 -18.49 24.33 -5.28
N GLY A 245 -17.59 24.67 -4.35
CA GLY A 245 -16.77 23.69 -3.62
C GLY A 245 -15.26 23.80 -3.85
N PRO A 246 -14.47 22.92 -3.22
CA PRO A 246 -13.01 22.96 -3.27
C PRO A 246 -12.47 22.62 -4.67
N LYS A 247 -11.28 23.14 -4.99
CA LYS A 247 -10.58 22.81 -6.24
C LYS A 247 -10.20 21.31 -6.28
N PRO A 248 -10.28 20.66 -7.46
CA PRO A 248 -9.84 19.29 -7.62
C PRO A 248 -8.34 19.14 -7.32
N ILE A 249 -7.94 17.96 -6.87
CA ILE A 249 -6.54 17.63 -6.60
C ILE A 249 -5.91 17.17 -7.91
N TRP A 250 -4.79 17.79 -8.28
CA TRP A 250 -4.06 17.44 -9.49
C TRP A 250 -3.02 16.36 -9.25
#